data_AF-A0A8X6GCD3-F1
#
_entry.id   AF-A0A8X6GCD3-F1
#
_cell.length_a   1.000
_cell.length_b   1.000
_cell.length_c   1.000
_cell.angle_alpha   90.00
_cell.angle_beta   90.00
_cell.angle_gamma   90.00
#
_symmetry.space_group_name_H-M   'P 1'
#
loop_
_entity.id
_entity.type
_entity.pdbx_description
1 polymer ?
#
loop_
_entity_poly.entity_id
_entity_poly.type
_entity_poly.pdbx_seq_one_letter_code
_entity_poly.pdbx_strand_id
1 'polypeptide(L)'
;MQHSKSSVRFNSGLYDVVFTWKNDKQEINDNSFVAENRAKSLARRFIRDITLFTQYVEILKEYESQGIIERVFQNEKPTDRAVFYLPHQAVFR
;
A
#
# COMPACT_ATOMS: atom_id res chain seq x y z
N MET A 1 -27.13 -5.94 1.68
CA MET A 1 -25.89 -5.67 0.91
C MET A 1 -26.22 -4.61 -0.13
N GLN A 2 -25.75 -3.38 0.05
CA GLN A 2 -26.04 -2.29 -0.88
C GLN A 2 -24.78 -2.04 -1.71
N HIS A 3 -24.86 -2.39 -3.00
CA HIS A 3 -23.78 -2.22 -3.96
C HIS A 3 -23.57 -0.72 -4.23
N SER A 4 -22.45 -0.15 -3.80
CA SER A 4 -22.05 1.23 -4.11
C SER A 4 -21.50 1.33 -5.54
N LYS A 5 -22.36 1.22 -6.55
CA LYS A 5 -21.99 1.46 -7.96
C LYS A 5 -21.65 2.93 -8.25
N SER A 6 -21.83 3.85 -7.29
CA SER A 6 -21.95 5.28 -7.52
C SER A 6 -20.66 6.11 -7.41
N SER A 7 -19.49 5.49 -7.18
CA SER A 7 -18.27 6.26 -6.88
C SER A 7 -16.98 5.73 -7.52
N VAL A 8 -17.09 4.91 -8.56
CA VAL A 8 -15.94 4.46 -9.36
C VAL A 8 -15.72 5.47 -10.49
N ARG A 9 -14.54 6.08 -10.55
CA ARG A 9 -14.09 6.94 -11.66
C ARG A 9 -12.90 6.30 -12.34
N PHE A 10 -12.82 6.38 -13.65
CA PHE A 10 -11.65 5.93 -14.40
C PHE A 10 -10.87 7.15 -14.87
N ASN A 11 -9.67 7.35 -14.32
CA ASN A 11 -8.81 8.49 -14.56
C ASN A 11 -7.43 8.02 -15.01
N SER A 12 -7.03 8.38 -16.23
CA SER A 12 -5.67 8.17 -16.75
C SER A 12 -5.16 6.72 -16.64
N GLY A 13 -6.02 5.71 -16.81
CA GLY A 13 -5.64 4.30 -16.70
C GLY A 13 -5.87 3.67 -15.32
N LEU A 14 -6.26 4.47 -14.32
CA LEU A 14 -6.49 4.03 -12.95
C LEU A 14 -7.97 4.16 -12.56
N TYR A 15 -8.42 3.30 -11.65
CA TYR A 15 -9.75 3.39 -11.06
C TYR A 15 -9.69 4.05 -9.68
N ASP A 16 -10.33 5.20 -9.56
CA ASP A 16 -10.55 5.85 -8.28
C ASP A 16 -11.87 5.35 -7.71
N VAL A 17 -11.83 4.80 -6.50
CA VAL A 17 -13.03 4.32 -5.80
C VAL A 17 -13.12 5.02 -4.47
N VAL A 18 -14.26 5.65 -4.19
CA VAL A 18 -14.51 6.17 -2.84
C VAL A 18 -14.63 4.99 -1.89
N PHE A 19 -13.76 4.96 -0.89
CA PHE A 19 -13.72 3.90 0.09
C PHE A 19 -14.97 3.96 0.98
N THR A 20 -15.80 2.92 0.95
CA THR A 20 -16.97 2.77 1.82
C THR A 20 -16.55 2.21 3.18
N TRP A 21 -15.80 2.99 3.95
CA TRP A 21 -15.51 2.63 5.34
C TRP A 21 -16.83 2.53 6.11
N LYS A 22 -16.95 1.52 6.99
CA LYS A 22 -18.04 1.50 7.97
C LYS A 22 -17.81 2.66 8.94
N ASN A 23 -18.86 3.41 9.26
CA ASN A 23 -18.78 4.52 10.23
C ASN A 23 -18.50 4.04 11.67
N ASP A 24 -18.70 2.74 11.92
CA ASP A 24 -18.27 2.09 13.16
C ASP A 24 -16.74 2.04 13.18
N LYS A 25 -16.13 3.09 13.72
CA LYS A 25 -14.73 3.10 14.16
C LYS A 25 -14.57 2.12 15.32
N GLN A 26 -14.57 0.83 15.02
CA GLN A 26 -13.86 -0.10 15.89
C GLN A 26 -12.40 0.33 15.89
N GLU A 27 -11.81 0.52 17.07
CA GLU A 27 -10.38 0.79 17.19
C GLU A 27 -9.62 -0.43 16.64
N ILE A 28 -9.21 -0.35 15.37
CA ILE A 28 -8.33 -1.34 14.79
C ILE A 28 -6.95 -1.09 15.40
N ASN A 29 -6.39 -2.13 16.01
CA ASN A 29 -5.06 -2.08 16.62
C ASN A 29 -3.99 -1.67 15.60
N ASP A 30 -2.96 -0.97 16.08
CA ASP A 30 -1.80 -0.62 15.27
C ASP A 30 -1.15 -1.89 14.69
N ASN A 31 -0.91 -1.87 13.38
CA ASN A 31 -0.31 -2.98 12.64
C ASN A 31 1.16 -2.73 12.26
N SER A 32 1.77 -1.64 12.73
CA SER A 32 3.15 -1.22 12.42
C SER A 32 4.17 -2.34 12.66
N PHE A 33 4.14 -2.98 13.83
CA PHE A 33 5.04 -4.07 14.19
C PHE A 33 4.94 -5.27 13.22
N VAL A 34 3.71 -5.65 12.86
CA VAL A 34 3.47 -6.76 11.92
C VAL A 34 3.96 -6.39 10.52
N ALA A 35 3.68 -5.17 10.07
CA ALA A 35 4.14 -4.67 8.78
C ALA A 35 5.67 -4.60 8.69
N GLU A 36 6.34 -4.11 9.74
CA GLU A 36 7.79 -4.04 9.82
C GLU A 36 8.42 -5.44 9.76
N ASN A 37 7.89 -6.41 10.50
CA ASN A 37 8.39 -7.78 10.45
C ASN A 37 8.22 -8.43 9.08
N ARG A 38 7.10 -8.15 8.38
CA ARG A 38 6.90 -8.59 7.00
C ARG A 38 7.89 -7.95 6.05
N ALA A 39 8.15 -6.64 6.18
CA ALA A 39 9.14 -5.92 5.38
C ALA A 39 10.57 -6.48 5.60
N LYS A 40 10.96 -6.74 6.85
CA LYS A 40 12.24 -7.41 7.17
C LYS A 40 12.35 -8.80 6.55
N SER A 41 11.26 -9.57 6.55
CA SER A 41 11.22 -10.89 5.92
C SER A 41 11.38 -10.81 4.41
N LEU A 42 10.73 -9.84 3.77
CA LEU A 42 10.88 -9.57 2.34
C LEU A 42 12.31 -9.14 1.99
N ALA A 43 12.93 -8.27 2.79
CA ALA A 43 14.32 -7.87 2.61
C ALA A 43 15.28 -9.08 2.66
N ARG A 44 15.06 -10.02 3.58
CA ARG A 44 15.84 -11.29 3.63
C ARG A 44 15.64 -12.17 2.38
N ARG A 45 14.48 -12.10 1.72
CA ARG A 45 14.25 -12.83 0.46
C ARG A 45 15.03 -12.20 -0.68
N PHE A 46 15.08 -10.88 -0.77
CA PHE A 46 15.85 -10.16 -1.80
C PHE A 46 17.34 -10.49 -1.78
N ILE A 47 17.93 -10.74 -0.61
CA ILE A 47 19.33 -11.15 -0.50
C ILE A 47 19.58 -12.52 -1.17
N ARG A 48 18.59 -13.41 -1.14
CA ARG A 48 18.70 -14.77 -1.69
C ARG A 48 18.28 -14.86 -3.15
N ASP A 49 17.53 -13.88 -3.63
CA ASP A 49 16.96 -13.85 -4.98
C ASP A 49 17.09 -12.43 -5.55
N ILE A 50 18.16 -12.22 -6.31
CA ILE A 50 18.48 -10.92 -6.90
C ILE A 50 17.53 -10.56 -8.04
N THR A 51 17.00 -11.55 -8.74
CA THR A 51 16.01 -11.36 -9.81
C THR A 51 14.73 -10.78 -9.22
N LEU A 52 14.26 -11.39 -8.12
CA LEU A 52 13.12 -10.91 -7.35
C LEU A 52 13.31 -9.46 -6.89
N PHE A 53 14.50 -9.13 -6.36
CA PHE A 53 14.81 -7.77 -5.93
C PHE A 53 14.74 -6.77 -7.08
N THR A 54 15.35 -7.10 -8.22
CA THR A 54 15.41 -6.23 -9.40
C THR A 54 14.02 -5.91 -9.92
N GLN A 55 13.19 -6.95 -10.14
CA GLN A 55 11.80 -6.79 -10.59
C GLN A 55 10.97 -5.97 -9.61
N TYR A 56 11.15 -6.21 -8.31
CA TYR A 56 10.43 -5.48 -7.27
C TYR A 56 10.75 -3.98 -7.29
N VAL A 57 12.03 -3.62 -7.46
CA VAL A 57 12.46 -2.22 -7.57
C VAL A 57 11.92 -1.56 -8.84
N GLU A 58 11.91 -2.27 -9.96
CA GLU A 58 11.35 -1.77 -11.23
C GLU A 58 9.87 -1.43 -11.10
N ILE A 59 9.07 -2.32 -10.50
CA ILE A 59 7.64 -2.09 -10.26
C ILE A 59 7.42 -0.85 -9.38
N LEU A 60 8.19 -0.70 -8.29
CA LEU A 60 8.05 0.47 -7.42
C LEU A 60 8.40 1.77 -8.14
N LYS A 61 9.44 1.78 -8.97
CA LYS A 61 9.79 2.94 -9.79
C LYS A 61 8.70 3.28 -10.81
N GLU A 62 8.12 2.26 -11.43
CA GLU A 62 6.99 2.43 -12.35
C GLU A 62 5.80 3.07 -11.61
N TYR A 63 5.43 2.56 -10.44
CA TYR A 63 4.35 3.12 -9.64
C TYR A 63 4.63 4.54 -9.16
N GLU A 64 5.87 4.84 -8.75
CA GLU A 64 6.29 6.20 -8.37
C GLU A 64 6.18 7.14 -9.60
N SER A 65 6.60 6.69 -10.79
CA SER A 65 6.51 7.49 -12.03
C SER A 65 5.08 7.73 -12.50
N GLN A 66 4.16 6.80 -12.20
CA GLN A 66 2.72 6.92 -12.52
C GLN A 66 1.94 7.70 -11.44
N GLY A 67 2.59 8.08 -10.33
CA GLY A 67 1.94 8.74 -9.20
C GLY A 67 0.99 7.83 -8.40
N ILE A 68 1.14 6.51 -8.51
CA ILE A 68 0.36 5.52 -7.74
C ILE A 68 0.84 5.47 -6.29
N ILE A 69 2.16 5.63 -6.08
CA ILE A 69 2.78 5.69 -4.76
C ILE A 69 3.63 6.96 -4.64
N GLU A 70 3.80 7.42 -3.41
CA GLU A 70 4.67 8.54 -3.07
C GLU A 70 5.56 8.19 -1.87
N ARG A 71 6.66 8.93 -1.73
CA ARG A 71 7.51 8.82 -0.54
C ARG A 71 6.88 9.58 0.60
N VAL A 72 6.76 8.93 1.75
CA VAL A 72 6.26 9.54 2.99
C VAL A 72 7.43 9.78 3.94
N PHE A 73 7.65 11.03 4.33
CA PHE A 73 8.67 11.38 5.31
C PHE A 73 8.13 11.23 6.74
N GLN A 74 9.02 10.97 7.71
CA GLN A 74 8.60 10.63 9.09
C GLN A 74 7.88 11.79 9.80
N ASN A 75 8.19 13.03 9.44
CA ASN A 75 7.52 14.26 9.89
C ASN A 75 6.14 14.48 9.24
N GLU A 76 5.77 13.71 8.22
CA GLU A 76 4.47 13.80 7.54
C GLU A 76 3.46 12.76 8.07
N LYS A 77 3.86 11.95 9.05
CA LYS A 77 2.95 11.00 9.69
C LYS A 77 1.80 11.76 10.36
N PRO A 78 0.54 11.48 9.99
CA PRO A 78 -0.61 12.13 10.61
C PRO A 78 -0.67 11.84 12.11
N THR A 79 -0.88 12.87 12.92
CA THR A 79 -1.08 12.76 14.37
C THR A 79 -2.57 12.75 14.76
N ASP A 80 -3.44 13.15 13.83
CA ASP A 80 -4.88 13.34 14.02
C ASP A 80 -5.74 12.13 13.60
N ARG A 81 -5.13 11.13 12.95
CA ARG A 81 -5.81 9.94 12.43
C ARG A 81 -4.95 8.69 12.55
N ALA A 82 -5.62 7.55 12.63
CA ALA A 82 -4.94 6.26 12.65
C ALA A 82 -4.22 5.99 11.31
N VAL A 83 -2.99 5.50 11.40
CA VAL A 83 -2.17 5.10 10.25
C VAL A 83 -2.12 3.57 10.21
N PHE A 84 -2.43 3.00 9.04
CA PHE A 84 -2.34 1.57 8.82
C PHE A 84 -1.36 1.28 7.69
N TYR A 85 -0.54 0.27 7.87
CA TYR A 85 0.46 -0.15 6.89
C TYR A 85 -0.06 -1.34 6.11
N LEU A 86 -0.12 -1.23 4.80
CA LEU A 86 -0.44 -2.37 3.92
C LEU A 86 0.87 -3.04 3.49
N PRO A 87 1.03 -4.35 3.70
CA PRO A 87 2.15 -5.06 3.11
C PRO A 87 2.00 -5.04 1.59
N HIS A 88 2.99 -4.48 0.89
CA HIS A 88 3.02 -4.61 -0.56
C HIS A 88 3.33 -6.07 -0.92
N GLN A 89 2.39 -6.72 -1.61
CA GLN A 89 2.57 -8.03 -2.19
C GLN A 89 2.81 -7.83 -3.69
N ALA A 90 4.06 -7.93 -4.11
CA ALA A 90 4.37 -7.86 -5.52
C ALA A 90 3.72 -9.04 -6.27
N VAL A 91 3.00 -8.69 -7.34
CA VAL A 91 2.43 -9.64 -8.29
C VAL A 91 3.40 -9.72 -9.45
N PHE A 92 4.16 -10.81 -9.50
CA PHE A 92 5.15 -11.06 -10.55
C PHE A 92 4.43 -11.64 -11.78
N ARG A 93 4.87 -11.23 -12.98
CA ARG A 93 4.38 -11.75 -14.27
C ARG A 93 5.38 -12.73 -14.87
#